data_AF-M1AY02-F1
#
_entry.id   AF-M1AY02-F1
#
_cell.length_a   1.000
_cell.length_b   1.000
_cell.length_c   1.000
_cell.angle_alpha   90.00
_cell.angle_beta   90.00
_cell.angle_gamma   90.00
#
_symmetry.space_group_name_H-M   'P 1'
#
loop_
_entity.id
_entity.type
_entity.pdbx_description
1 polymer ?
#
loop_
_entity_poly.entity_id
_entity_poly.type
_entity_poly.pdbx_seq_one_letter_code
_entity_poly.pdbx_strand_id
1 'polypeptide(L)'
;MDNLCCFNSKFSKLAGGRSSCSSGKGRSNQGPTKYGFSLVKGKANHPMEDYHVSKFVQLHGHELGLFAIYDGHLGDSVPAYLQKHLFSNILNEVNCGVRNLCKLNFSAP
;
A
#
# COMPACT_ATOMS: atom_id res chain seq x y z
N MET A 1 22.69 -12.23 2.59
CA MET A 1 22.51 -11.62 1.26
C MET A 1 21.47 -10.53 1.43
N ASP A 2 21.96 -9.37 1.84
CA ASP A 2 21.16 -8.31 2.40
C ASP A 2 20.62 -7.45 1.26
N ASN A 3 19.38 -7.72 0.86
CA ASN A 3 18.67 -6.85 -0.08
C ASN A 3 18.20 -5.58 0.67
N LEU A 4 19.14 -4.68 0.94
CA LEU A 4 18.82 -3.29 1.25
C LEU A 4 18.14 -2.68 0.03
N CYS A 5 16.81 -2.63 0.06
CA CYS A 5 16.00 -1.88 -0.89
C CYS A 5 16.11 -0.38 -0.55
N CYS A 6 17.32 0.16 -0.66
CA CYS A 6 17.61 1.58 -0.57
C CYS A 6 17.78 2.13 -1.98
N PHE A 7 16.70 2.47 -2.68
CA PHE A 7 16.82 3.33 -3.85
C PHE A 7 15.72 4.39 -3.92
N ASN A 8 16.19 5.63 -3.92
CA ASN A 8 15.52 6.83 -4.40
C ASN A 8 14.57 6.53 -5.57
N SER A 9 13.33 7.02 -5.52
CA SER A 9 12.69 7.46 -6.75
C SER A 9 11.86 8.71 -6.50
N LYS A 10 12.25 9.77 -7.20
CA LYS A 10 11.31 10.75 -7.71
C LYS A 10 10.29 9.97 -8.54
N PHE A 11 9.01 10.11 -8.21
CA PHE A 11 7.84 9.72 -9.01
C PHE A 11 7.83 8.32 -9.67
N SER A 12 6.93 7.49 -9.14
CA SER A 12 6.16 6.47 -9.87
C SER A 12 6.92 5.56 -10.83
N LYS A 13 7.19 4.32 -10.39
CA LYS A 13 7.16 3.17 -11.29
C LYS A 13 6.23 2.11 -10.73
N LEU A 14 5.02 2.10 -11.30
CA LEU A 14 4.08 1.00 -11.29
C LEU A 14 4.69 -0.13 -12.14
N ALA A 15 4.83 -1.34 -11.60
CA ALA A 15 4.67 -2.60 -12.33
C ALA A 15 5.15 -3.76 -11.44
N GLY A 16 4.35 -4.82 -11.40
CA GLY A 16 4.60 -6.01 -10.61
C GLY A 16 5.99 -6.62 -10.84
N GLY A 17 6.62 -6.99 -9.74
CA GLY A 17 7.80 -7.82 -9.69
C GLY A 17 7.83 -8.48 -8.31
N ARG A 18 7.96 -9.81 -8.26
CA ARG A 18 8.15 -10.61 -7.05
C ARG A 18 9.48 -10.27 -6.37
N SER A 19 9.59 -9.07 -5.80
CA SER A 19 10.59 -8.75 -4.80
C SER A 19 9.81 -8.44 -3.53
N SER A 20 9.59 -9.45 -2.70
CA SER A 20 9.00 -9.30 -1.38
C SER A 20 10.00 -8.56 -0.49
N CYS A 21 10.14 -7.25 -0.68
CA CYS A 21 10.77 -6.40 0.29
C CYS A 21 9.85 -6.41 1.51
N SER A 22 10.20 -7.26 2.47
CA SER A 22 9.55 -7.43 3.78
C SER A 22 9.54 -6.14 4.59
N SER A 23 10.15 -5.06 4.12
CA SER A 23 10.08 -3.75 4.77
C SER A 23 10.23 -2.65 3.74
N GLY A 24 9.68 -1.49 4.04
CA GLY A 24 9.79 -0.31 3.20
C GLY A 24 9.43 0.96 3.95
N LYS A 25 9.73 2.11 3.34
CA LYS A 25 9.41 3.42 3.88
C LYS A 25 9.26 4.43 2.76
N GLY A 26 8.57 5.52 3.05
CA GLY A 26 8.41 6.63 2.13
C GLY A 26 7.94 7.89 2.81
N ARG A 27 7.74 8.94 2.01
CA ARG A 27 7.27 10.23 2.46
C ARG A 27 6.45 10.92 1.38
N SER A 28 5.59 11.81 1.84
CA SER A 28 4.85 12.76 1.02
C SER A 28 5.81 13.70 0.28
N ASN A 29 5.41 14.14 -0.92
CA ASN A 29 6.15 15.14 -1.67
C ASN A 29 5.76 16.56 -1.28
N GLN A 30 4.53 16.77 -0.82
CA GLN A 30 3.97 18.09 -0.53
C GLN A 30 3.77 18.39 0.96
N GLY A 31 3.98 17.41 1.84
CA GLY A 31 3.71 17.54 3.28
C GLY A 31 4.70 16.78 4.17
N PRO A 32 4.56 16.91 5.50
CA PRO A 32 5.47 16.30 6.47
C PRO A 32 5.25 14.78 6.65
N THR A 33 4.23 14.20 6.02
CA THR A 33 3.83 12.80 6.22
C THR A 33 4.91 11.84 5.77
N LYS A 34 5.30 10.93 6.67
CA LYS A 34 6.24 9.84 6.40
C LYS A 34 5.57 8.53 6.79
N TYR A 35 5.95 7.45 6.13
CA TYR A 35 5.46 6.10 6.46
C TYR A 35 6.60 5.10 6.44
N GLY A 36 6.37 3.99 7.13
CA GLY A 36 7.19 2.80 7.11
C GLY A 36 6.30 1.57 7.29
N PHE A 37 6.73 0.43 6.77
CA PHE A 37 6.06 -0.84 6.96
C PHE A 37 7.08 -1.97 7.08
N SER A 38 6.67 -3.04 7.75
CA SER A 38 7.40 -4.30 7.81
C SER A 38 6.40 -5.46 7.80
N LEU A 39 6.59 -6.38 6.88
CA LEU A 39 5.86 -7.63 6.69
C LEU A 39 6.77 -8.77 7.11
N VAL A 40 6.36 -9.52 8.14
CA VAL A 40 7.14 -10.64 8.68
C VAL A 40 6.26 -11.87 8.68
N LYS A 41 6.72 -12.96 8.05
CA LYS A 41 5.98 -14.23 8.12
C LYS A 41 6.10 -14.77 9.54
N GLY A 42 4.96 -15.03 10.18
CA GLY A 42 4.92 -15.70 11.46
C GLY A 42 5.27 -17.20 11.36
N LYS A 43 5.00 -17.94 12.43
CA LYS A 43 5.26 -19.39 12.53
C LYS A 43 4.25 -20.28 11.80
N ALA A 44 3.32 -19.68 11.06
CA ALA A 44 2.26 -20.41 10.38
C ALA A 44 2.82 -21.27 9.24
N ASN A 45 2.24 -22.47 9.10
CA ASN A 45 2.63 -23.43 8.06
C ASN A 45 2.08 -23.05 6.67
N HIS A 46 1.07 -22.18 6.59
CA HIS A 46 0.60 -21.63 5.33
C HIS A 46 1.50 -20.47 4.82
N PRO A 47 1.40 -20.07 3.53
CA PRO A 47 2.07 -18.89 3.01
C PRO A 47 1.69 -17.60 3.77
N MET A 48 2.47 -16.52 3.60
CA MET A 48 2.04 -15.19 4.06
C MET A 48 0.89 -14.73 3.18
N GLU A 49 -0.27 -14.47 3.79
CA GLU A 49 -1.48 -14.04 3.08
C GLU A 49 -1.76 -12.54 3.31
N ASP A 50 -1.01 -11.89 4.21
CA ASP A 50 -1.07 -10.46 4.47
C ASP A 50 -0.45 -9.64 3.35
N TYR A 51 -1.15 -8.59 2.94
CA TYR A 51 -0.65 -7.58 2.01
C TYR A 51 -0.75 -6.20 2.63
N HIS A 52 -0.03 -5.24 2.06
CA HIS A 52 -0.14 -3.84 2.47
C HIS A 52 -0.10 -2.94 1.23
N VAL A 53 -0.63 -1.73 1.37
CA VAL A 53 -0.43 -0.62 0.43
C VAL A 53 0.08 0.58 1.20
N SER A 54 1.09 1.23 0.63
CA SER A 54 1.56 2.53 1.08
C SER A 54 1.89 3.38 -0.15
N LYS A 55 0.93 4.20 -0.58
CA LYS A 55 1.05 4.94 -1.85
C LYS A 55 0.50 6.35 -1.73
N PHE A 56 1.23 7.31 -2.29
CA PHE A 56 0.75 8.67 -2.55
C PHE A 56 0.42 8.83 -4.04
N VAL A 57 -0.64 9.58 -4.35
CA VAL A 57 -1.01 9.99 -5.70
C VAL A 57 -1.42 11.46 -5.69
N GLN A 58 -1.18 12.17 -6.78
CA GLN A 58 -1.73 13.51 -6.99
C GLN A 58 -3.09 13.40 -7.67
N LEU A 59 -4.11 14.02 -7.08
CA LEU A 59 -5.43 14.19 -7.68
C LEU A 59 -5.85 15.66 -7.56
N HIS A 60 -6.17 16.30 -8.68
CA HIS A 60 -6.60 17.71 -8.74
C HIS A 60 -5.70 18.69 -7.97
N GLY A 61 -4.38 18.49 -8.01
CA GLY A 61 -3.42 19.35 -7.32
C GLY A 61 -3.21 19.06 -5.82
N HIS A 62 -3.96 18.11 -5.26
CA HIS A 62 -3.82 17.65 -3.88
C HIS A 62 -3.18 16.27 -3.81
N GLU A 63 -2.32 16.06 -2.81
CA GLU A 63 -1.75 14.74 -2.53
C GLU A 63 -2.70 13.91 -1.68
N LEU A 64 -3.02 12.71 -2.17
CA LEU A 64 -3.79 11.70 -1.46
C LEU A 64 -2.90 10.51 -1.16
N GLY A 65 -2.89 10.08 0.09
CA GLY A 65 -2.19 8.88 0.54
C GLY A 65 -3.17 7.77 0.89
N LEU A 66 -2.96 6.56 0.37
CA LEU A 66 -3.60 5.35 0.87
C LEU A 66 -2.59 4.50 1.63
N PHE A 67 -2.95 4.18 2.87
CA PHE A 67 -2.24 3.28 3.77
C PHE A 67 -3.23 2.24 4.25
N ALA A 68 -3.03 0.99 3.85
CA ALA A 68 -3.92 -0.11 4.19
C ALA A 68 -3.11 -1.39 4.43
N ILE A 69 -3.62 -2.23 5.32
CA ILE A 69 -3.18 -3.61 5.54
C ILE A 69 -4.37 -4.49 5.13
N TYR A 70 -4.10 -5.57 4.42
CA TYR A 70 -5.10 -6.57 4.06
C TYR A 70 -4.68 -7.87 4.71
N ASP A 71 -5.46 -8.33 5.68
CA ASP A 71 -5.29 -9.63 6.32
C ASP A 71 -5.97 -10.68 5.42
N GLY A 72 -5.18 -11.62 4.91
CA GLY A 72 -5.67 -12.67 4.02
C GLY A 72 -6.08 -13.90 4.83
N HIS A 73 -7.22 -14.49 4.46
CA HIS A 73 -7.68 -15.74 5.05
C HIS A 73 -8.08 -16.72 3.95
N LEU A 74 -7.55 -17.95 4.01
CA LEU A 74 -7.81 -19.01 3.02
C LEU A 74 -7.28 -18.68 1.62
N GLY A 75 -6.21 -17.88 1.55
CA GLY A 75 -5.50 -17.57 0.31
C GLY A 75 -5.21 -16.08 0.11
N ASP A 76 -4.27 -15.81 -0.79
CA ASP A 76 -3.71 -14.49 -1.04
C ASP A 76 -4.38 -13.73 -2.21
N SER A 77 -5.30 -14.36 -2.92
CA SER A 77 -5.88 -13.81 -4.14
C SER A 77 -6.72 -12.55 -3.89
N VAL A 78 -7.53 -12.54 -2.82
CA VAL A 78 -8.34 -11.38 -2.42
C VAL A 78 -7.46 -10.20 -1.96
N PRO A 79 -6.54 -10.36 -0.99
CA PRO A 79 -5.70 -9.24 -0.56
C PRO A 79 -4.79 -8.74 -1.70
N ALA A 80 -4.32 -9.61 -2.61
CA ALA A 80 -3.60 -9.19 -3.82
C ALA A 80 -4.48 -8.35 -4.78
N TYR A 81 -5.75 -8.73 -4.96
CA TYR A 81 -6.69 -7.97 -5.77
C TYR A 81 -6.96 -6.58 -5.16
N LEU A 82 -7.20 -6.52 -3.85
CA LEU A 82 -7.39 -5.25 -3.13
C LEU A 82 -6.17 -4.34 -3.25
N GLN A 83 -4.96 -4.89 -3.09
CA GLN A 83 -3.71 -4.13 -3.24
C GLN A 83 -3.61 -3.41 -4.58
N LYS A 84 -4.08 -4.04 -5.65
CA LYS A 84 -3.99 -3.52 -7.01
C LYS A 84 -5.13 -2.57 -7.38
N HIS A 85 -6.35 -2.85 -6.91
CA HIS A 85 -7.56 -2.20 -7.42
C HIS A 85 -8.24 -1.25 -6.44
N LEU A 86 -8.09 -1.47 -5.12
CA LEU A 86 -8.89 -0.74 -4.12
C LEU A 86 -8.67 0.77 -4.19
N PHE A 87 -7.43 1.23 -4.35
CA PHE A 87 -7.16 2.67 -4.40
C PHE A 87 -7.82 3.33 -5.60
N SER A 88 -7.70 2.72 -6.78
CA SER A 88 -8.34 3.26 -7.99
C SER A 88 -9.85 3.27 -7.86
N ASN A 89 -10.43 2.22 -7.26
CA ASN A 89 -11.88 2.13 -7.09
C ASN A 89 -12.38 3.22 -6.14
N ILE A 90 -11.71 3.45 -5.00
CA ILE A 90 -12.06 4.53 -4.07
C ILE A 90 -12.00 5.90 -4.77
N LEU A 91 -10.94 6.17 -5.54
CA LEU A 91 -10.78 7.45 -6.23
C LEU A 91 -11.84 7.68 -7.33
N ASN A 92 -12.38 6.60 -7.91
CA ASN A 92 -13.41 6.67 -8.94
C ASN A 92 -14.83 6.73 -8.36
N GLU A 93 -15.10 5.99 -7.28
CA GLU A 93 -16.42 5.92 -6.61
C GLU A 93 -16.67 7.16 -5.76
N VAL A 94 -15.69 7.54 -4.95
CA VAL A 94 -15.77 8.77 -4.18
C VAL A 94 -15.48 9.87 -5.19
N ASN A 95 -16.50 10.66 -5.54
CA ASN A 95 -16.30 11.97 -6.18
C ASN A 95 -15.52 12.82 -5.17
N CYS A 96 -14.21 12.56 -5.07
CA CYS A 96 -13.36 12.92 -3.95
C CYS A 96 -13.03 14.40 -4.07
N GLY A 97 -14.04 15.23 -3.80
CA GLY A 97 -13.96 16.65 -3.59
C GLY A 97 -13.22 16.91 -2.29
N VAL A 98 -11.89 16.87 -2.37
CA VAL A 98 -10.91 17.50 -1.48
C VAL A 98 -11.42 17.85 -0.08
N ARG A 99 -11.71 16.84 0.75
CA ARG A 99 -11.73 16.99 2.21
C ARG A 99 -11.20 15.72 2.85
N ASN A 100 -9.92 15.80 3.21
CA ASN A 100 -9.25 15.04 4.27
C ASN A 100 -9.24 13.50 4.13
N LEU A 101 -8.05 13.00 3.79
CA LEU A 101 -7.48 11.69 4.13
C LEU A 101 -8.51 10.60 4.52
N CYS A 102 -8.95 9.81 3.53
CA CYS A 102 -9.67 8.57 3.80
C CYS A 102 -8.71 7.56 4.46
N LYS A 103 -8.63 7.58 5.79
CA LYS A 103 -7.95 6.53 6.56
C LYS A 103 -8.90 5.35 6.69
N LEU A 104 -8.97 4.53 5.65
CA LEU A 104 -9.79 3.33 5.64
C LEU A 104 -8.98 2.18 6.25
N ASN A 105 -9.37 1.74 7.45
CA ASN A 105 -8.91 0.47 8.00
C ASN A 105 -9.78 -0.63 7.39
N PHE A 106 -9.23 -1.38 6.44
CA PHE A 106 -9.85 -2.61 5.96
C PHE A 106 -9.32 -3.77 6.80
N SER A 107 -10.10 -4.22 7.77
CA SER A 107 -9.96 -5.59 8.28
C SER A 107 -10.90 -6.43 7.43
N ALA A 108 -10.36 -7.38 6.65
CA ALA A 108 -11.23 -8.41 6.09
C ALA A 108 -11.85 -9.21 7.27
N PRO A 109 -13.13 -9.60 7.19
CA PRO A 109 -13.78 -10.38 8.24
C PRO A 109 -13.22 -11.80 8.36
#